data_AF-T1D4J0-F1
#
_entry.id   AF-T1D4J0-F1
#
_cell.length_a   1.000
_cell.length_b   1.000
_cell.length_c   1.000
_cell.angle_alpha   90.00
_cell.angle_beta   90.00
_cell.angle_gamma   90.00
#
_symmetry.space_group_name_H-M   'P 1'
#
loop_
_entity.id
_entity.type
_entity.pdbx_description
1 polymer ?
#
loop_
_entity_poly.entity_id
_entity_poly.type
_entity_poly.pdbx_seq_one_letter_code
_entity_poly.pdbx_strand_id
1 'polypeptide(L)'
;MVAKGESGKRSKKRTAQSDSLTVRDNRTLREYVLPLERGALRATELRQIKVSETDPGLLSYDPAFQNTASCQSAVTYLDGAAGILRYRGYPIEELAEKKSYLEVAYLLIHGTLPRPSELAEWTHQITYHTMVHENVKKFMDGFHHDAHPMGMMVSTLAALSTFYPEAKEVHDATLRERQIHRLVAKIPTIAAFAYRHSIGMAYIYPSNDLGYATNFLAMMYRPSWTTHYDPDPVLAKALDTLFVLHADHEQNCSTNAMRVAGSSHADPYVSSAAASAALYGPLHGGANEQVVRMLQEVGSKENI
;
A
#
# COMPACT_ATOMS: atom_id res chain seq x y z
N MET A 1 14.68 -1.46 15.80
CA MET A 1 14.83 -1.46 17.27
C MET A 1 16.30 -1.70 17.57
N VAL A 2 17.02 -0.71 18.11
CA VAL A 2 18.33 -0.98 18.72
C VAL A 2 18.07 -1.58 20.10
N ALA A 3 18.69 -2.72 20.38
CA ALA A 3 18.47 -3.56 21.54
C ALA A 3 18.69 -2.82 22.87
N LYS A 4 17.81 -3.07 23.85
CA LYS A 4 18.00 -2.67 25.25
C LYS A 4 18.74 -3.80 25.98
N GLY A 5 19.96 -3.51 26.42
CA GLY A 5 20.64 -4.21 27.51
C GLY A 5 20.90 -3.20 28.62
N GLU A 6 20.30 -3.41 29.80
CA GLU A 6 20.52 -2.59 30.99
C GLU A 6 21.80 -3.02 31.73
N SER A 7 22.63 -2.06 32.13
CA SER A 7 23.11 -1.89 33.52
C SER A 7 24.23 -0.85 33.59
N GLY A 8 24.18 0.03 34.61
CA GLY A 8 25.32 0.86 35.00
C GLY A 8 25.03 2.36 35.09
N LYS A 9 24.53 2.80 36.25
CA LYS A 9 24.48 4.21 36.67
C LYS A 9 25.86 4.87 36.54
N ARG A 10 26.04 5.72 35.53
CA ARG A 10 26.95 6.88 35.59
C ARG A 10 26.32 8.05 34.87
N SER A 11 25.80 8.98 35.67
CA SER A 11 25.43 10.33 35.28
C SER A 11 26.63 11.01 34.59
N LYS A 12 26.60 11.03 33.26
CA LYS A 12 27.26 12.07 32.47
C LYS A 12 26.16 12.83 31.76
N LYS A 13 25.88 14.05 32.24
CA LYS A 13 25.24 15.11 31.45
C LYS A 13 26.06 15.25 30.17
N ARG A 14 25.66 14.54 29.11
CA ARG A 14 25.99 14.89 27.74
C ARG A 14 25.28 16.22 27.52
N THR A 15 26.02 17.32 27.59
CA THR A 15 25.58 18.59 27.01
C THR A 15 25.08 18.26 25.61
N ALA A 16 23.79 18.48 25.37
CA ALA A 16 23.16 18.28 24.07
C ALA A 16 23.84 19.20 23.07
N GLN A 17 24.93 18.72 22.48
CA GLN A 17 25.41 19.21 21.20
C GLN A 17 24.24 18.98 20.26
N SER A 18 23.63 20.05 19.76
CA SER A 18 22.50 19.99 18.85
C SER A 18 22.85 19.02 17.72
N ASP A 19 22.04 17.99 17.52
CA ASP A 19 22.20 17.07 16.39
C ASP A 19 22.09 17.91 15.11
N SER A 20 23.23 18.22 14.51
CA SER A 20 23.35 19.26 13.47
C SER A 20 24.56 19.02 12.59
N LEU A 21 24.48 19.50 11.36
CA LEU A 21 25.51 19.42 10.34
C LEU A 21 26.05 20.82 10.05
N THR A 22 27.36 21.02 10.24
CA THR A 22 28.02 22.25 9.79
C THR A 22 28.40 22.11 8.32
N VAL A 23 27.93 23.04 7.49
CA VAL A 23 28.20 23.10 6.05
C VAL A 23 28.92 24.40 5.72
N ARG A 24 30.04 24.31 5.01
CA ARG A 24 30.76 25.47 4.47
C ARG A 24 30.53 25.57 2.96
N ASP A 25 29.99 26.70 2.52
CA ASP A 25 29.85 26.98 1.08
C ASP A 25 31.14 27.62 0.56
N ASN A 26 31.92 26.89 -0.22
CA ASN A 26 33.18 27.36 -0.77
C ASN A 26 33.03 28.51 -1.79
N ARG A 27 31.83 28.74 -2.34
CA ARG A 27 31.56 29.85 -3.28
C ARG A 27 31.51 31.19 -2.56
N THR A 28 31.06 31.20 -1.31
CA THR A 28 30.87 32.42 -0.49
C THR A 28 31.73 32.45 0.77
N LEU A 29 32.40 31.34 1.08
CA LEU A 29 33.15 31.08 2.32
C LEU A 29 32.31 31.20 3.61
N ARG A 30 30.97 31.21 3.49
CA ARG A 30 30.05 31.24 4.62
C ARG A 30 29.84 29.84 5.19
N GLU A 31 29.68 29.77 6.51
CA GLU A 31 29.36 28.55 7.23
C GLU A 31 27.93 28.59 7.77
N TYR A 32 27.26 27.44 7.71
CA TYR A 32 25.87 27.25 8.10
C TYR A 32 25.79 26.05 9.04
N VAL A 33 24.98 26.15 10.08
CA VAL A 33 24.70 25.03 10.99
C VAL A 33 23.28 24.58 10.74
N LEU A 34 23.12 23.42 10.11
CA LEU A 34 21.83 22.88 9.71
C LEU A 34 21.35 21.87 10.77
N PRO A 35 20.14 22.01 11.31
CA PRO A 35 19.62 21.05 12.28
C PRO A 35 19.31 19.71 11.62
N LEU A 36 19.64 18.61 12.31
CA LEU A 36 19.20 17.27 11.94
C LEU A 36 17.96 16.91 12.76
N GLU A 37 16.97 16.30 12.11
CA GLU A 37 15.80 15.75 12.76
C GLU A 37 15.78 14.24 12.54
N ARG A 38 15.99 13.46 13.60
CA ARG A 38 15.97 11.98 13.57
C ARG A 38 16.96 11.40 12.55
N GLY A 39 18.15 12.00 12.45
CA GLY A 39 19.19 11.57 11.51
C GLY A 39 18.99 12.02 10.07
N ALA A 40 17.97 12.84 9.77
CA ALA A 40 17.73 13.39 8.43
C ALA A 40 17.82 14.93 8.44
N LEU A 41 18.30 15.50 7.35
CA LEU A 41 18.25 16.94 7.08
C LEU A 41 16.93 17.28 6.38
N ARG A 42 16.20 18.30 6.88
CA ARG A 42 15.06 18.84 6.13
C ARG A 42 15.57 19.57 4.89
N ALA A 43 15.17 19.12 3.70
CA ALA A 43 15.62 19.70 2.43
C ALA A 43 15.38 21.22 2.31
N THR A 44 14.33 21.74 2.96
CA THR A 44 14.02 23.18 3.00
C THR A 44 15.10 24.01 3.71
N GLU A 45 15.88 23.41 4.62
CA GLU A 45 16.97 24.10 5.31
C GLU A 45 18.09 24.51 4.34
N LEU A 46 18.26 23.80 3.21
CA LEU A 46 19.26 24.14 2.21
C LEU A 46 19.00 25.52 1.55
N ARG A 47 17.76 26.02 1.58
CA ARG A 47 17.41 27.33 0.99
C ARG A 47 18.10 28.52 1.64
N GLN A 48 18.61 28.37 2.87
CA GLN A 48 19.38 29.43 3.53
C GLN A 48 20.77 29.62 2.92
N ILE A 49 21.29 28.61 2.21
CA ILE A 49 22.59 28.64 1.56
C ILE A 49 22.44 29.32 0.19
N LYS A 50 22.97 30.53 0.07
CA LYS A 50 22.80 31.41 -1.10
C LYS A 50 24.13 31.94 -1.61
N VAL A 51 24.26 32.10 -2.94
CA VAL A 51 25.43 32.74 -3.55
C VAL A 51 25.28 34.26 -3.63
N SER A 52 24.06 34.76 -3.76
CA SER A 52 23.71 36.18 -3.77
C SER A 52 22.39 36.44 -3.03
N GLU A 53 22.07 37.69 -2.72
CA GLU A 53 20.79 38.07 -2.07
C GLU A 53 19.56 37.72 -2.94
N THR A 54 19.73 37.67 -4.26
CA THR A 54 18.67 37.32 -5.23
C THR A 54 18.54 35.82 -5.48
N ASP A 55 19.46 35.01 -4.95
CA ASP A 55 19.44 33.55 -5.10
C ASP A 55 18.29 32.94 -4.27
N PRO A 56 17.42 32.10 -4.88
CA PRO A 56 16.34 31.40 -4.16
C PRO A 56 16.86 30.39 -3.12
N GLY A 57 18.15 30.04 -3.17
CA GLY A 57 18.81 29.13 -2.25
C GLY A 57 19.10 27.75 -2.83
N LEU A 58 20.01 27.03 -2.19
CA LEU A 58 20.43 25.69 -2.61
C LEU A 58 19.26 24.69 -2.56
N LEU A 59 19.18 23.85 -3.60
CA LEU A 59 18.22 22.76 -3.71
C LEU A 59 18.93 21.42 -3.51
N SER A 60 18.24 20.44 -2.92
CA SER A 60 18.66 19.04 -2.96
C SER A 60 18.38 18.45 -4.34
N TYR A 61 19.36 17.78 -4.93
CA TYR A 61 19.18 17.01 -6.16
C TYR A 61 19.33 15.52 -5.85
N ASP A 62 18.22 14.81 -5.79
CA ASP A 62 18.15 13.38 -5.46
C ASP A 62 17.10 12.68 -6.37
N PRO A 63 17.48 12.35 -7.62
CA PRO A 63 16.58 11.68 -8.55
C PRO A 63 16.00 10.39 -7.95
N ALA A 64 14.69 10.20 -8.09
CA ALA A 64 13.95 9.06 -7.53
C ALA A 64 13.97 8.92 -6.00
N PHE A 65 14.36 9.98 -5.27
CA PHE A 65 14.33 10.02 -3.80
C PHE A 65 15.18 8.92 -3.13
N GLN A 66 16.31 8.54 -3.73
CA GLN A 66 17.15 7.44 -3.25
C GLN A 66 17.71 7.65 -1.85
N ASN A 67 17.90 8.92 -1.45
CA ASN A 67 18.40 9.29 -0.12
C ASN A 67 17.53 10.38 0.52
N THR A 68 16.23 10.42 0.19
CA THR A 68 15.28 11.39 0.71
C THR A 68 14.15 10.68 1.47
N ALA A 69 14.10 10.87 2.78
CA ALA A 69 12.96 10.46 3.59
C ALA A 69 11.79 11.43 3.37
N SER A 70 10.76 11.00 2.62
CA SER A 70 9.62 11.83 2.23
C SER A 70 8.58 12.03 3.35
N CYS A 71 8.52 11.11 4.32
CA CYS A 71 7.54 11.18 5.40
C CYS A 71 8.02 10.50 6.68
N GLN A 72 7.32 10.78 7.78
CA GLN A 72 7.41 10.00 9.00
C GLN A 72 6.30 8.94 8.99
N SER A 73 6.66 7.69 9.28
CA SER A 73 5.70 6.59 9.33
C SER A 73 5.96 5.69 10.53
N ALA A 74 4.89 5.16 11.11
CA ALA A 74 4.91 4.13 12.15
C ALA A 74 4.19 2.85 11.69
N VAL A 75 4.01 2.67 10.38
CA VAL A 75 3.26 1.56 9.78
C VAL A 75 4.14 0.33 9.60
N THR A 76 5.22 0.47 8.83
CA THR A 76 6.09 -0.64 8.45
C THR A 76 7.54 -0.26 8.61
N TYR A 77 8.36 -1.22 9.02
CA TYR A 77 9.81 -1.10 9.07
C TYR A 77 10.44 -2.21 8.23
N LEU A 78 11.38 -1.82 7.38
CA LEU A 78 12.14 -2.71 6.50
C LEU A 78 13.64 -2.50 6.76
N ASP A 79 14.38 -3.60 6.87
CA ASP A 79 15.84 -3.62 6.74
C ASP A 79 16.20 -4.73 5.76
N GLY A 80 16.46 -4.35 4.50
CA GLY A 80 16.75 -5.30 3.43
C GLY A 80 18.06 -6.05 3.62
N ALA A 81 19.06 -5.44 4.28
CA ALA A 81 20.35 -6.08 4.52
C ALA A 81 20.25 -7.15 5.61
N ALA A 82 19.45 -6.90 6.64
CA ALA A 82 19.19 -7.86 7.71
C ALA A 82 18.04 -8.83 7.40
N GLY A 83 17.32 -8.66 6.28
CA GLY A 83 16.16 -9.48 5.92
C GLY A 83 14.96 -9.29 6.85
N ILE A 84 14.76 -8.09 7.38
CA ILE A 84 13.71 -7.80 8.36
C ILE A 84 12.56 -7.03 7.70
N LEU A 85 11.34 -7.53 7.87
CA LEU A 85 10.10 -6.82 7.57
C LEU A 85 9.17 -6.88 8.78
N ARG A 86 8.66 -5.73 9.23
CA ARG A 86 7.74 -5.64 10.37
C ARG A 86 6.57 -4.73 10.10
N TYR A 87 5.36 -5.22 10.36
CA TYR A 87 4.13 -4.40 10.39
C TYR A 87 3.80 -4.02 11.83
N ARG A 88 3.76 -2.71 12.12
CA ARG A 88 3.53 -2.17 13.47
C ARG A 88 4.43 -2.79 14.56
N GLY A 89 5.63 -3.22 14.16
CA GLY A 89 6.61 -3.86 15.05
C GLY A 89 6.55 -5.40 15.09
N TYR A 90 5.49 -6.02 14.58
CA TYR A 90 5.36 -7.49 14.50
C TYR A 90 6.15 -8.03 13.30
N PRO A 91 6.96 -9.09 13.47
CA PRO A 91 7.65 -9.76 12.36
C PRO A 91 6.66 -10.32 11.33
N ILE A 92 7.00 -10.21 10.04
CA ILE A 92 6.11 -10.64 8.96
C ILE A 92 5.80 -12.14 9.00
N GLU A 93 6.79 -12.95 9.38
CA GLU A 93 6.68 -14.40 9.50
C GLU A 93 5.61 -14.82 10.52
N GLU A 94 5.51 -14.09 11.63
CA GLU A 94 4.50 -14.35 12.65
C GLU A 94 3.09 -14.02 12.15
N LEU A 95 2.95 -12.90 11.42
CA LEU A 95 1.67 -12.49 10.87
C LEU A 95 1.21 -13.45 9.77
N ALA A 96 2.10 -13.81 8.85
CA ALA A 96 1.80 -14.69 7.71
C ALA A 96 1.35 -16.10 8.16
N GLU A 97 1.94 -16.61 9.25
CA GLU A 97 1.60 -17.92 9.81
C GLU A 97 0.28 -17.88 10.59
N LYS A 98 0.12 -16.90 11.49
CA LYS A 98 -0.90 -16.93 12.55
C LYS A 98 -2.10 -16.01 12.33
N LYS A 99 -2.04 -15.08 11.39
CA LYS A 99 -3.05 -14.03 11.20
C LYS A 99 -3.70 -14.12 9.84
N SER A 100 -4.99 -13.75 9.83
CA SER A 100 -5.74 -13.55 8.59
C SER A 100 -5.40 -12.21 7.95
N TYR A 101 -5.66 -12.06 6.65
CA TYR A 101 -5.48 -10.77 5.98
C TYR A 101 -6.29 -9.65 6.65
N LEU A 102 -7.53 -9.92 7.08
CA LEU A 102 -8.38 -8.90 7.71
C LEU A 102 -7.84 -8.42 9.07
N GLU A 103 -7.23 -9.31 9.87
CA GLU A 103 -6.53 -8.90 11.10
C GLU A 103 -5.33 -8.00 10.79
N VAL A 104 -4.56 -8.34 9.74
CA VAL A 104 -3.39 -7.55 9.32
C VAL A 104 -3.80 -6.20 8.73
N ALA A 105 -4.87 -6.14 7.93
CA ALA A 105 -5.43 -4.90 7.43
C ALA A 105 -5.88 -3.99 8.58
N TYR A 106 -6.58 -4.54 9.58
CA TYR A 106 -6.96 -3.81 10.80
C TYR A 106 -5.71 -3.28 11.52
N LEU A 107 -4.70 -4.12 11.72
CA LEU A 107 -3.42 -3.74 12.35
C LEU A 107 -2.76 -2.57 11.63
N LEU A 108 -2.69 -2.62 10.30
CA LEU A 108 -2.05 -1.57 9.49
C LEU A 108 -2.81 -0.25 9.59
N ILE A 109 -4.15 -0.27 9.61
CA ILE A 109 -4.98 0.93 9.66
C ILE A 109 -5.04 1.52 11.07
N HIS A 110 -5.34 0.70 12.09
CA HIS A 110 -5.59 1.15 13.46
C HIS A 110 -4.36 1.12 14.36
N GLY A 111 -3.26 0.49 13.93
CA GLY A 111 -1.98 0.45 14.64
C GLY A 111 -1.85 -0.61 15.73
N THR A 112 -2.92 -1.34 16.04
CA THR A 112 -2.93 -2.43 17.02
C THR A 112 -3.72 -3.62 16.50
N LEU A 113 -3.42 -4.83 16.99
CA LEU A 113 -4.19 -6.03 16.62
C LEU A 113 -5.61 -5.94 17.21
N PRO A 114 -6.66 -6.35 16.48
CA PRO A 114 -8.02 -6.25 16.96
C PRO A 114 -8.31 -7.25 18.08
N ARG A 115 -9.13 -6.84 19.06
CA ARG A 115 -9.81 -7.77 19.97
C ARG A 115 -10.88 -8.55 19.20
N PRO A 116 -11.35 -9.72 19.71
CA PRO A 116 -12.34 -10.53 19.02
C PRO A 116 -13.62 -9.77 18.60
N SER A 117 -14.13 -8.86 19.44
CA SER A 117 -15.30 -8.04 19.12
C SER A 117 -15.02 -7.00 18.02
N GLU A 118 -13.82 -6.42 18.00
CA GLU A 118 -13.40 -5.45 16.99
C GLU A 118 -13.19 -6.13 15.64
N LEU A 119 -12.60 -7.33 15.65
CA LEU A 119 -12.44 -8.14 14.44
C LEU A 119 -13.78 -8.56 13.85
N ALA A 120 -14.74 -8.95 14.70
CA ALA A 120 -16.09 -9.31 14.26
C ALA A 120 -16.79 -8.13 13.59
N GLU A 121 -16.74 -6.94 14.19
CA GLU A 121 -17.31 -5.72 13.61
C GLU A 121 -16.59 -5.32 12.30
N TRP A 122 -15.26 -5.32 12.30
CA TRP A 122 -14.45 -5.04 11.12
C TRP A 122 -14.79 -5.97 9.94
N THR A 123 -14.88 -7.27 10.23
CA THR A 123 -15.24 -8.28 9.23
C THR A 123 -16.66 -8.05 8.72
N HIS A 124 -17.60 -7.77 9.62
CA HIS A 124 -18.99 -7.45 9.25
C HIS A 124 -19.06 -6.22 8.33
N GLN A 125 -18.41 -5.12 8.71
CA GLN A 125 -18.38 -3.90 7.92
C GLN A 125 -17.79 -4.14 6.53
N ILE A 126 -16.71 -4.91 6.42
CA ILE A 126 -16.13 -5.25 5.11
C ILE A 126 -17.10 -6.10 4.29
N THR A 127 -17.63 -7.19 4.84
CA THR A 127 -18.51 -8.11 4.12
C THR A 127 -19.72 -7.38 3.53
N TYR A 128 -20.36 -6.50 4.30
CA TYR A 128 -21.54 -5.74 3.87
C TYR A 128 -21.25 -4.61 2.87
N HIS A 129 -19.98 -4.29 2.62
CA HIS A 129 -19.56 -3.30 1.62
C HIS A 129 -18.94 -3.93 0.36
N THR A 130 -18.93 -5.26 0.22
CA THR A 130 -18.34 -5.95 -0.94
C THR A 130 -19.07 -5.69 -2.26
N MET A 131 -20.40 -5.54 -2.24
CA MET A 131 -21.18 -5.27 -3.45
C MET A 131 -20.82 -3.92 -4.09
N VAL A 132 -20.60 -3.90 -5.41
CA VAL A 132 -20.44 -2.68 -6.19
C VAL A 132 -21.78 -2.23 -6.77
N HIS A 133 -21.94 -0.93 -7.02
CA HIS A 133 -23.13 -0.40 -7.67
C HIS A 133 -23.25 -0.97 -9.10
N GLU A 134 -24.45 -1.30 -9.59
CA GLU A 134 -24.64 -1.93 -10.92
C GLU A 134 -24.09 -1.09 -12.09
N ASN A 135 -24.11 0.24 -11.97
CA ASN A 135 -23.47 1.11 -12.97
C ASN A 135 -21.93 0.97 -13.01
N VAL A 136 -21.27 0.48 -11.95
CA VAL A 136 -19.84 0.11 -11.98
C VAL A 136 -19.64 -1.08 -12.91
N LYS A 137 -20.51 -2.10 -12.82
CA LYS A 137 -20.50 -3.24 -13.74
C LYS A 137 -20.71 -2.78 -15.19
N LYS A 138 -21.71 -1.93 -15.45
CA LYS A 138 -21.92 -1.35 -16.79
C LYS A 138 -20.73 -0.53 -17.29
N PHE A 139 -20.04 0.18 -16.40
CA PHE A 139 -18.80 0.88 -16.75
C PHE A 139 -17.70 -0.10 -17.16
N MET A 140 -17.55 -1.21 -16.42
CA MET A 140 -16.58 -2.26 -16.74
C MET A 140 -16.90 -2.98 -18.06
N ASP A 141 -18.19 -3.17 -18.39
CA ASP A 141 -18.62 -3.75 -19.68
C ASP A 141 -18.12 -2.93 -20.89
N GLY A 142 -17.80 -1.65 -20.69
CA GLY A 142 -17.27 -0.75 -21.73
C GLY A 142 -15.79 -0.96 -22.08
N PHE A 143 -15.04 -1.73 -21.28
CA PHE A 143 -13.65 -2.06 -21.63
C PHE A 143 -13.59 -3.02 -22.81
N HIS A 144 -12.52 -2.92 -23.60
CA HIS A 144 -12.25 -3.90 -24.65
C HIS A 144 -12.18 -5.32 -24.06
N HIS A 145 -12.60 -6.32 -24.83
CA HIS A 145 -12.81 -7.68 -24.32
C HIS A 145 -11.54 -8.37 -23.77
N ASP A 146 -10.37 -8.00 -24.30
CA ASP A 146 -9.05 -8.50 -23.86
C ASP A 146 -8.28 -7.48 -22.99
N ALA A 147 -8.97 -6.46 -22.47
CA ALA A 147 -8.33 -5.42 -21.68
C ALA A 147 -7.56 -6.00 -20.49
N HIS A 148 -6.32 -5.54 -20.30
CA HIS A 148 -5.49 -6.00 -19.20
C HIS A 148 -6.15 -5.69 -17.83
N PRO A 149 -6.27 -6.67 -16.90
CA PRO A 149 -6.98 -6.47 -15.63
C PRO A 149 -6.51 -5.27 -14.81
N MET A 150 -5.21 -4.95 -14.82
CA MET A 150 -4.69 -3.76 -14.13
C MET A 150 -5.20 -2.44 -14.74
N GLY A 151 -5.35 -2.34 -16.07
CA GLY A 151 -5.91 -1.15 -16.71
C GLY A 151 -7.38 -0.93 -16.34
N MET A 152 -8.14 -2.02 -16.27
CA MET A 152 -9.52 -2.01 -15.77
C MET A 152 -9.58 -1.61 -14.30
N MET A 153 -8.67 -2.15 -13.47
CA MET A 153 -8.60 -1.87 -12.03
C MET A 153 -8.34 -0.38 -11.75
N VAL A 154 -7.33 0.21 -12.38
CA VAL A 154 -6.98 1.64 -12.25
C VAL A 154 -8.16 2.53 -12.62
N SER A 155 -8.78 2.25 -13.77
CA SER A 155 -9.89 3.04 -14.31
C SER A 155 -11.14 2.94 -13.44
N THR A 156 -11.46 1.72 -12.97
CA THR A 156 -12.65 1.46 -12.14
C THR A 156 -12.48 2.07 -10.74
N LEU A 157 -11.27 2.02 -10.17
CA LEU A 157 -10.98 2.69 -8.90
C LEU A 157 -11.18 4.20 -9.00
N ALA A 158 -10.68 4.85 -10.06
CA ALA A 158 -10.92 6.27 -10.27
C ALA A 158 -12.42 6.57 -10.42
N ALA A 159 -13.16 5.71 -11.14
CA ALA A 159 -14.60 5.86 -11.31
C ALA A 159 -15.37 5.78 -9.98
N LEU A 160 -14.92 5.00 -8.98
CA LEU A 160 -15.57 4.92 -7.67
C LEU A 160 -15.71 6.28 -6.96
N SER A 161 -14.81 7.24 -7.21
CA SER A 161 -14.94 8.61 -6.69
C SER A 161 -16.28 9.26 -7.05
N THR A 162 -16.82 8.94 -8.24
CA THR A 162 -18.12 9.45 -8.70
C THR A 162 -19.32 8.81 -7.99
N PHE A 163 -19.14 7.61 -7.45
CA PHE A 163 -20.18 6.88 -6.70
C PHE A 163 -20.21 7.26 -5.22
N TYR A 164 -19.13 7.84 -4.71
CA TYR A 164 -18.96 8.20 -3.30
C TYR A 164 -18.50 9.66 -3.16
N PRO A 165 -19.31 10.66 -3.55
CA PRO A 165 -18.89 12.07 -3.56
C PRO A 165 -18.49 12.61 -2.17
N GLU A 166 -19.08 12.06 -1.11
CA GLU A 166 -18.74 12.33 0.30
C GLU A 166 -17.29 11.95 0.67
N ALA A 167 -16.60 11.18 -0.17
CA ALA A 167 -15.20 10.79 0.05
C ALA A 167 -14.21 11.97 -0.07
N LYS A 168 -14.65 13.11 -0.60
CA LYS A 168 -13.87 14.35 -0.64
C LYS A 168 -13.67 14.97 0.74
N GLU A 169 -14.52 14.66 1.71
CA GLU A 169 -14.42 15.15 3.08
C GLU A 169 -13.37 14.35 3.89
N VAL A 170 -12.10 14.43 3.46
CA VAL A 170 -11.00 13.59 3.96
C VAL A 170 -10.62 13.84 5.44
N HIS A 171 -11.05 14.98 5.99
CA HIS A 171 -10.79 15.35 7.37
C HIS A 171 -11.85 14.82 8.35
N ASP A 172 -13.04 14.45 7.88
CA ASP A 172 -14.05 13.80 8.71
C ASP A 172 -13.64 12.34 8.96
N ALA A 173 -13.38 12.01 10.22
CA ALA A 173 -12.91 10.68 10.62
C ALA A 173 -13.92 9.57 10.30
N THR A 174 -15.21 9.83 10.48
CA THR A 174 -16.30 8.86 10.24
C THR A 174 -16.44 8.59 8.75
N LEU A 175 -16.42 9.65 7.94
CA LEU A 175 -16.47 9.53 6.48
C LEU A 175 -15.24 8.79 5.95
N ARG A 176 -14.06 9.11 6.47
CA ARG A 176 -12.80 8.44 6.10
C ARG A 176 -12.81 6.96 6.46
N GLU A 177 -13.24 6.59 7.67
CA GLU A 177 -13.36 5.19 8.09
C GLU A 177 -14.32 4.40 7.20
N ARG A 178 -15.46 4.99 6.86
CA ARG A 178 -16.41 4.39 5.90
C ARG A 178 -15.81 4.19 4.51
N GLN A 179 -14.99 5.12 4.01
CA GLN A 179 -14.31 4.94 2.72
C GLN A 179 -13.23 3.86 2.80
N ILE A 180 -12.55 3.72 3.95
CA ILE A 180 -11.59 2.63 4.19
C ILE A 180 -12.30 1.28 4.09
N HIS A 181 -13.43 1.10 4.80
CA HIS A 181 -14.22 -0.14 4.71
C HIS A 181 -14.62 -0.46 3.27
N ARG A 182 -15.12 0.53 2.53
CA ARG A 182 -15.53 0.38 1.13
C ARG A 182 -14.37 0.01 0.21
N LEU A 183 -13.21 0.63 0.36
CA LEU A 183 -12.03 0.31 -0.44
C LEU A 183 -11.59 -1.12 -0.18
N VAL A 184 -11.33 -1.51 1.08
CA VAL A 184 -10.92 -2.88 1.41
C VAL A 184 -11.94 -3.90 0.89
N ALA A 185 -13.25 -3.63 1.06
CA ALA A 185 -14.29 -4.55 0.63
C ALA A 185 -14.43 -4.71 -0.89
N LYS A 186 -14.24 -3.64 -1.68
CA LYS A 186 -14.56 -3.63 -3.12
C LYS A 186 -13.39 -4.01 -4.01
N ILE A 187 -12.16 -3.87 -3.52
CA ILE A 187 -10.95 -4.22 -4.29
C ILE A 187 -11.03 -5.67 -4.83
N PRO A 188 -11.37 -6.70 -4.03
CA PRO A 188 -11.49 -8.07 -4.53
C PRO A 188 -12.59 -8.23 -5.59
N THR A 189 -13.73 -7.55 -5.41
CA THR A 189 -14.84 -7.63 -6.38
C THR A 189 -14.46 -7.03 -7.73
N ILE A 190 -13.80 -5.87 -7.73
CA ILE A 190 -13.32 -5.24 -8.97
C ILE A 190 -12.26 -6.11 -9.65
N ALA A 191 -11.30 -6.65 -8.88
CA ALA A 191 -10.26 -7.52 -9.41
C ALA A 191 -10.83 -8.81 -10.01
N ALA A 192 -11.80 -9.45 -9.35
CA ALA A 192 -12.46 -10.64 -9.87
C ALA A 192 -13.29 -10.36 -11.13
N PHE A 193 -13.97 -9.21 -11.19
CA PHE A 193 -14.70 -8.78 -12.38
C PHE A 193 -13.75 -8.52 -13.55
N ALA A 194 -12.62 -7.86 -13.30
CA ALA A 194 -11.60 -7.63 -14.32
C ALA A 194 -11.02 -8.95 -14.87
N TYR A 195 -10.76 -9.92 -14.00
CA TYR A 195 -10.36 -11.27 -14.43
C TYR A 195 -11.41 -11.92 -15.34
N ARG A 196 -12.67 -11.99 -14.89
CA ARG A 196 -13.74 -12.64 -15.67
C ARG A 196 -14.02 -11.92 -16.98
N HIS A 197 -13.93 -10.59 -17.01
CA HIS A 197 -14.03 -9.80 -18.24
C HIS A 197 -12.98 -10.23 -19.25
N SER A 198 -11.71 -10.31 -18.84
CA SER A 198 -10.59 -10.65 -19.73
C SER A 198 -10.68 -12.05 -20.36
N ILE A 199 -11.53 -12.92 -19.83
CA ILE A 199 -11.77 -14.29 -20.33
C ILE A 199 -13.21 -14.51 -20.82
N GLY A 200 -14.01 -13.44 -20.95
CA GLY A 200 -15.38 -13.50 -21.48
C GLY A 200 -16.42 -14.19 -20.58
N MET A 201 -16.17 -14.28 -19.27
CA MET A 201 -17.09 -14.90 -18.31
C MET A 201 -18.02 -13.86 -17.66
N ALA A 202 -19.27 -14.24 -17.41
CA ALA A 202 -20.23 -13.41 -16.67
C ALA A 202 -19.77 -13.11 -15.24
N TYR A 203 -19.95 -11.88 -14.75
CA TYR A 203 -19.56 -11.50 -13.40
C TYR A 203 -20.35 -12.23 -12.31
N ILE A 204 -19.66 -12.54 -11.22
CA ILE A 204 -20.20 -13.30 -10.10
C ILE A 204 -20.19 -12.43 -8.84
N TYR A 205 -21.36 -12.22 -8.24
CA TYR A 205 -21.49 -11.42 -7.03
C TYR A 205 -20.79 -12.04 -5.82
N PRO A 206 -20.30 -11.20 -4.88
CA PRO A 206 -19.78 -11.66 -3.60
C PRO A 206 -20.86 -12.39 -2.78
N SER A 207 -20.43 -13.33 -1.94
CA SER A 207 -21.29 -14.02 -0.97
C SER A 207 -20.91 -13.63 0.46
N ASN A 208 -21.92 -13.36 1.29
CA ASN A 208 -21.71 -13.07 2.71
C ASN A 208 -21.38 -14.32 3.53
N ASP A 209 -21.62 -15.51 2.99
CA ASP A 209 -21.34 -16.79 3.65
C ASP A 209 -19.85 -17.19 3.57
N LEU A 210 -19.06 -16.46 2.78
CA LEU A 210 -17.64 -16.73 2.54
C LEU A 210 -16.76 -15.69 3.21
N GLY A 211 -15.59 -16.13 3.71
CA GLY A 211 -14.53 -15.24 4.18
C GLY A 211 -13.86 -14.47 3.03
N TYR A 212 -13.02 -13.50 3.36
CA TYR A 212 -12.44 -12.56 2.39
C TYR A 212 -11.72 -13.23 1.20
N ALA A 213 -10.74 -14.10 1.47
CA ALA A 213 -9.99 -14.81 0.43
C ALA A 213 -10.85 -15.83 -0.33
N THR A 214 -11.69 -16.59 0.38
CA THR A 214 -12.61 -17.57 -0.23
C THR A 214 -13.66 -16.91 -1.12
N ASN A 215 -14.13 -15.72 -0.75
CA ASN A 215 -15.09 -14.95 -1.54
C ASN A 215 -14.44 -14.45 -2.84
N PHE A 216 -13.17 -14.01 -2.79
CA PHE A 216 -12.42 -13.66 -3.99
C PHE A 216 -12.26 -14.85 -4.95
N LEU A 217 -11.86 -16.02 -4.43
CA LEU A 217 -11.76 -17.26 -5.22
C LEU A 217 -13.11 -17.65 -5.84
N ALA A 218 -14.19 -17.55 -5.07
CA ALA A 218 -15.54 -17.84 -5.56
C ALA A 218 -15.94 -16.88 -6.69
N MET A 219 -15.67 -15.58 -6.54
CA MET A 219 -15.96 -14.61 -7.60
C MET A 219 -15.14 -14.90 -8.86
N MET A 220 -13.89 -15.36 -8.75
CA MET A 220 -13.06 -15.70 -9.92
C MET A 220 -13.50 -16.99 -10.60
N TYR A 221 -13.69 -18.08 -9.84
CA TYR A 221 -13.72 -19.44 -10.38
C TYR A 221 -15.07 -20.15 -10.27
N ARG A 222 -16.06 -19.60 -9.56
CA ARG A 222 -17.40 -20.22 -9.50
C ARG A 222 -18.01 -20.29 -10.91
N PRO A 223 -18.49 -21.46 -11.35
CA PRO A 223 -19.21 -21.58 -12.61
C PRO A 223 -20.52 -20.76 -12.56
N SER A 224 -20.85 -20.07 -13.65
CA SER A 224 -21.96 -19.09 -13.65
C SER A 224 -23.35 -19.68 -13.44
N TRP A 225 -23.52 -20.99 -13.62
CA TRP A 225 -24.81 -21.68 -13.46
C TRP A 225 -25.05 -22.22 -12.04
N THR A 226 -24.10 -22.08 -11.12
CA THR A 226 -24.23 -22.54 -9.73
C THR A 226 -24.04 -21.39 -8.75
N THR A 227 -24.80 -21.42 -7.66
CA THR A 227 -24.61 -20.54 -6.51
C THR A 227 -23.63 -21.11 -5.49
N HIS A 228 -23.38 -22.42 -5.55
CA HIS A 228 -22.45 -23.11 -4.66
C HIS A 228 -21.02 -23.09 -5.20
N TYR A 229 -20.06 -22.82 -4.32
CA TYR A 229 -18.63 -22.94 -4.57
C TYR A 229 -17.96 -23.40 -3.28
N ASP A 230 -17.24 -24.51 -3.36
CA ASP A 230 -16.44 -25.04 -2.26
C ASP A 230 -14.97 -24.69 -2.52
N PRO A 231 -14.42 -23.65 -1.89
CA PRO A 231 -13.04 -23.24 -2.10
C PRO A 231 -12.08 -24.29 -1.55
N ASP A 232 -11.09 -24.70 -2.34
CA ASP A 232 -10.01 -25.55 -1.84
C ASP A 232 -9.34 -24.87 -0.62
N PRO A 233 -9.32 -25.52 0.57
CA PRO A 233 -8.80 -24.91 1.78
C PRO A 233 -7.30 -24.58 1.67
N VAL A 234 -6.54 -25.32 0.86
CA VAL A 234 -5.12 -25.05 0.60
C VAL A 234 -4.97 -23.76 -0.21
N LEU A 235 -5.76 -23.60 -1.28
CA LEU A 235 -5.75 -22.38 -2.09
C LEU A 235 -6.24 -21.17 -1.30
N ALA A 236 -7.29 -21.34 -0.48
CA ALA A 236 -7.82 -20.28 0.37
C ALA A 236 -6.78 -19.78 1.37
N LYS A 237 -6.09 -20.70 2.07
CA LYS A 237 -5.02 -20.35 3.01
C LYS A 237 -3.82 -19.72 2.30
N ALA A 238 -3.40 -20.27 1.17
CA ALA A 238 -2.29 -19.72 0.39
C ALA A 238 -2.58 -18.28 -0.07
N LEU A 239 -3.79 -18.02 -0.58
CA LEU A 239 -4.21 -16.69 -1.00
C LEU A 239 -4.28 -15.70 0.17
N ASP A 240 -4.84 -16.10 1.30
CA ASP A 240 -4.91 -15.24 2.50
C ASP A 240 -3.50 -14.87 3.00
N THR A 241 -2.58 -15.83 3.04
CA THR A 241 -1.18 -15.59 3.36
C THR A 241 -0.50 -14.68 2.32
N LEU A 242 -0.77 -14.85 1.02
CA LEU A 242 -0.24 -13.96 -0.02
C LEU A 242 -0.73 -12.52 0.18
N PHE A 243 -1.99 -12.32 0.55
CA PHE A 243 -2.50 -11.00 0.88
C PHE A 243 -1.81 -10.39 2.10
N VAL A 244 -1.54 -11.19 3.14
CA VAL A 244 -0.75 -10.72 4.29
C VAL A 244 0.64 -10.27 3.86
N LEU A 245 1.34 -11.09 3.07
CA LEU A 245 2.72 -10.80 2.63
C LEU A 245 2.82 -9.56 1.73
N HIS A 246 1.74 -9.20 1.03
CA HIS A 246 1.69 -8.04 0.14
C HIS A 246 0.89 -6.85 0.73
N ALA A 247 0.55 -6.90 2.02
CA ALA A 247 -0.33 -5.90 2.63
C ALA A 247 0.30 -4.51 2.71
N ASP A 248 1.60 -4.42 2.99
CA ASP A 248 2.38 -3.17 2.93
C ASP A 248 3.87 -3.44 2.69
N HIS A 249 4.58 -2.47 2.12
CA HIS A 249 6.03 -2.55 1.91
C HIS A 249 6.68 -1.17 1.97
N GLU A 250 6.41 -0.43 3.04
CA GLU A 250 7.03 0.87 3.37
C GLU A 250 6.84 1.94 2.26
N GLN A 251 7.82 2.84 2.04
CA GLN A 251 7.74 3.92 1.04
C GLN A 251 8.17 3.45 -0.36
N ASN A 252 7.45 2.49 -0.92
CA ASN A 252 7.63 2.08 -2.32
C ASN A 252 6.97 3.05 -3.31
N CYS A 253 7.20 2.82 -4.62
CA CYS A 253 6.72 3.69 -5.71
C CYS A 253 5.20 3.96 -5.63
N SER A 254 4.37 2.92 -5.47
CA SER A 254 2.91 3.07 -5.41
C SER A 254 2.42 3.75 -4.14
N THR A 255 3.01 3.42 -2.98
CA THR A 255 2.66 4.08 -1.71
C THR A 255 3.01 5.57 -1.75
N ASN A 256 4.17 5.93 -2.31
CA ASN A 256 4.55 7.33 -2.52
C ASN A 256 3.61 8.03 -3.52
N ALA A 257 3.21 7.38 -4.61
CA ALA A 257 2.24 7.94 -5.55
C ALA A 257 0.89 8.27 -4.87
N MET A 258 0.39 7.36 -4.02
CA MET A 258 -0.82 7.61 -3.23
C MET A 258 -0.65 8.82 -2.29
N ARG A 259 0.49 8.92 -1.59
CA ARG A 259 0.78 10.04 -0.69
C ARG A 259 0.85 11.37 -1.42
N VAL A 260 1.50 11.41 -2.59
CA VAL A 260 1.60 12.62 -3.41
C VAL A 260 0.22 13.04 -3.90
N ALA A 261 -0.58 12.13 -4.46
CA ALA A 261 -1.94 12.44 -4.88
C ALA A 261 -2.79 12.95 -3.71
N GLY A 262 -2.78 12.22 -2.58
CA GLY A 262 -3.51 12.57 -1.36
C GLY A 262 -3.04 13.87 -0.69
N SER A 263 -1.81 14.34 -0.95
CA SER A 263 -1.30 15.60 -0.41
C SER A 263 -2.05 16.84 -0.93
N SER A 264 -2.74 16.70 -2.06
CA SER A 264 -3.66 17.73 -2.59
C SER A 264 -5.08 17.62 -2.00
N HIS A 265 -5.27 16.74 -1.02
CA HIS A 265 -6.55 16.36 -0.42
C HIS A 265 -7.52 15.72 -1.42
N ALA A 266 -6.97 15.01 -2.41
CA ALA A 266 -7.76 14.18 -3.31
C ALA A 266 -8.47 13.06 -2.53
N ASP A 267 -9.66 12.65 -3.01
CA ASP A 267 -10.41 11.56 -2.37
C ASP A 267 -9.60 10.23 -2.40
N PRO A 268 -9.88 9.30 -1.48
CA PRO A 268 -9.09 8.08 -1.37
C PRO A 268 -9.21 7.16 -2.60
N TYR A 269 -10.27 7.25 -3.41
CA TYR A 269 -10.44 6.39 -4.59
C TYR A 269 -9.52 6.80 -5.74
N VAL A 270 -9.47 8.10 -6.08
CA VAL A 270 -8.50 8.59 -7.08
C VAL A 270 -7.07 8.49 -6.59
N SER A 271 -6.82 8.65 -5.28
CA SER A 271 -5.50 8.44 -4.68
C SER A 271 -5.07 6.98 -4.80
N SER A 272 -5.96 6.02 -4.53
CA SER A 272 -5.72 4.60 -4.77
C SER A 272 -5.53 4.28 -6.25
N ALA A 273 -6.26 4.93 -7.15
CA ALA A 273 -6.05 4.76 -8.60
C ALA A 273 -4.65 5.22 -9.03
N ALA A 274 -4.13 6.33 -8.49
CA ALA A 274 -2.75 6.76 -8.71
C ALA A 274 -1.73 5.73 -8.19
N ALA A 275 -1.99 5.15 -7.02
CA ALA A 275 -1.19 4.07 -6.46
C ALA A 275 -1.18 2.83 -7.38
N SER A 276 -2.35 2.40 -7.85
CA SER A 276 -2.51 1.27 -8.77
C SER A 276 -1.86 1.53 -10.13
N ALA A 277 -1.89 2.77 -10.62
CA ALA A 277 -1.21 3.15 -11.86
C ALA A 277 0.32 3.03 -11.73
N ALA A 278 0.88 3.46 -10.60
CA ALA A 278 2.30 3.27 -10.29
C ALA A 278 2.65 1.79 -10.09
N LEU A 279 1.75 0.99 -9.49
CA LEU A 279 1.91 -0.46 -9.33
C LEU A 279 1.89 -1.21 -10.67
N TYR A 280 1.12 -0.75 -11.65
CA TYR A 280 1.00 -1.40 -12.96
C TYR A 280 2.32 -1.42 -13.76
N GLY A 281 3.30 -0.57 -13.41
CA GLY A 281 4.60 -0.58 -14.06
C GLY A 281 5.35 -1.93 -13.92
N PRO A 282 6.01 -2.43 -14.99
CA PRO A 282 6.69 -3.73 -14.96
C PRO A 282 7.86 -3.80 -13.96
N LEU A 283 8.50 -2.67 -13.69
CA LEU A 283 9.60 -2.55 -12.72
C LEU A 283 9.12 -2.47 -11.25
N HIS A 284 7.81 -2.50 -11.02
CA HIS A 284 7.23 -2.46 -9.68
C HIS A 284 6.30 -3.66 -9.46
N GLY A 285 5.00 -3.54 -9.75
CA GLY A 285 4.04 -4.61 -9.50
C GLY A 285 4.03 -5.72 -10.56
N GLY A 286 4.60 -5.49 -11.75
CA GLY A 286 4.65 -6.49 -12.82
C GLY A 286 5.80 -7.51 -12.71
N ALA A 287 6.64 -7.44 -11.67
CA ALA A 287 7.80 -8.32 -11.54
C ALA A 287 7.41 -9.82 -11.47
N ASN A 288 6.30 -10.15 -10.79
CA ASN A 288 5.80 -11.52 -10.71
C ASN A 288 5.39 -12.07 -12.08
N GLU A 289 4.74 -11.25 -12.93
CA GLU A 289 4.40 -11.61 -14.30
C GLU A 289 5.66 -11.86 -15.13
N GLN A 290 6.69 -11.03 -14.98
CA GLN A 290 7.96 -11.22 -15.68
C GLN A 290 8.66 -12.52 -15.25
N VAL A 291 8.60 -12.90 -13.97
CA VAL A 291 9.11 -14.20 -13.51
C VAL A 291 8.38 -15.36 -14.18
N VAL A 292 7.04 -15.29 -14.30
CA VAL A 292 6.28 -16.34 -14.98
C VAL A 292 6.63 -16.42 -16.47
N ARG A 293 6.78 -15.28 -17.16
CA ARG A 293 7.20 -15.22 -18.56
C ARG A 293 8.60 -15.80 -18.75
N MET A 294 9.55 -15.46 -17.87
CA MET A 294 10.89 -16.03 -17.86
C MET A 294 10.86 -17.55 -17.68
N LEU A 295 10.06 -18.08 -16.75
CA LEU A 295 9.93 -19.52 -16.54
C LEU A 295 9.30 -20.23 -17.76
N GLN A 296 8.34 -19.58 -18.43
CA GLN A 296 7.75 -20.09 -19.67
C GLN A 296 8.74 -20.10 -20.82
N GLU A 297 9.63 -19.10 -20.90
CA GLU A 297 10.71 -19.02 -21.90
C GLU A 297 11.76 -20.14 -21.70
N VAL A 298 12.15 -20.41 -20.45
CA VAL A 298 13.03 -21.54 -20.11
C VAL A 298 12.36 -22.86 -20.51
N GLY A 299 11.06 -23.02 -20.23
CA GLY A 299 10.24 -24.13 -20.67
C GLY A 299 10.45 -25.44 -19.89
N SER A 300 11.70 -25.94 -19.81
CA SER A 300 12.02 -27.21 -19.15
C SER A 300 13.36 -27.16 -18.40
N LYS A 301 13.59 -28.16 -17.53
CA LYS A 301 14.78 -28.21 -16.66
C LYS A 301 16.09 -28.35 -17.44
N GLU A 302 16.02 -28.90 -18.66
CA GLU A 302 17.16 -29.09 -19.55
C GLU A 302 17.72 -27.75 -20.09
N ASN A 303 16.95 -26.67 -19.99
CA ASN A 303 17.30 -25.32 -20.47
C ASN A 303 17.74 -24.36 -19.34
N ILE A 304 17.94 -24.87 -18.11
CA ILE A 304 18.47 -24.10 -16.97
C ILE A 304 20.00 -24.01 -17.08
#